data_AF-A0A2W1NAT2-F1
#
_entry.id   AF-A0A2W1NAT2-F1
#
_cell.length_a   1.000
_cell.length_b   1.000
_cell.length_c   1.000
_cell.angle_alpha   90.00
_cell.angle_beta   90.00
_cell.angle_gamma   90.00
#
_symmetry.space_group_name_H-M   'P 1'
#
loop_
_entity.id
_entity.type
_entity.pdbx_description
1 polymer ?
#
loop_
_entity_poly.entity_id
_entity_poly.type
_entity_poly.pdbx_seq_one_letter_code
_entity_poly.pdbx_strand_id
1 'polypeptide(L)'
;MFLKTVTFSLILMLNALSAFTQFDKGPSDRPFIPPSIDSFFLHGYINLKVLRNTSNFLTNRDIRLYDNQTIPRRKNAFIRHVKHLSEICECHYQDHQKINTEIINIVFELYFLEASFKQKTIRNAETTVSFYQKLDMLYATYRSKNIFKYKIPNQNPALNFAPKNSPFYSNLNQNIPLHKQFASLAKQKKIKQKKEMVVLFKSLSLSGSAPKINTRDLDLDNEWVLKWGDEVHTDILGSRIFAALGYDVDHPYFYGKDKLTLVFEEDLPVKNASELLAAIYNIYHIDLSLFVSNFGIISKEMAAINKQLAPFIGKPYVRFFKCSIEARPDRVKRIGSFLPFEASNANRKALKGALLAHHFIGNWDTREANTLLTTVHLGNYKYKMSAVFSDLGTSLGVSINPFNRDFKVGLVNELPWEVVKRKKNKIVCTNRINAMLPFYKNANYDDLLWMANKIAKIDAYNLRKMIKKAHWPYPIAVLYFHKLASRRASILKAFNITDPHPIPFDKKVNIVYKEVEVVKNGQLIIDYEKKENPESFLNKKGRLRNYGN
;
A
#
# COMPACT_ATOMS: atom_id res chain seq x y z
N MET A 1 31.17 1.57 -37.12
CA MET A 1 30.99 2.48 -35.96
C MET A 1 29.67 3.26 -36.06
N PHE A 2 29.36 3.86 -37.21
CA PHE A 2 28.11 4.61 -37.46
C PHE A 2 26.81 3.83 -37.19
N LEU A 3 26.75 2.55 -37.59
CA LEU A 3 25.55 1.72 -37.41
C LEU A 3 25.21 1.44 -35.93
N LYS A 4 26.21 1.32 -35.06
CA LYS A 4 26.04 1.13 -33.60
C LYS A 4 25.53 2.40 -32.92
N THR A 5 25.97 3.58 -33.38
CA THR A 5 25.49 4.87 -32.86
C THR A 5 24.04 5.12 -33.23
N VAL A 6 23.63 4.78 -34.46
CA VAL A 6 22.23 4.93 -34.91
C VAL A 6 21.30 3.94 -34.20
N THR A 7 21.70 2.67 -34.02
CA THR A 7 20.89 1.72 -33.22
C THR A 7 20.79 2.11 -31.76
N PHE A 8 21.86 2.65 -31.16
CA PHE A 8 21.84 3.10 -29.77
C PHE A 8 20.92 4.32 -29.58
N SER A 9 20.93 5.28 -30.51
CA SER A 9 20.02 6.44 -30.51
C SER A 9 18.55 6.03 -30.76
N LEU A 10 18.30 5.07 -31.66
CA LEU A 10 16.95 4.56 -31.91
C LEU A 10 16.40 3.78 -30.71
N ILE A 11 17.24 2.99 -30.03
CA ILE A 11 16.90 2.29 -28.79
C ILE A 11 16.69 3.30 -27.64
N LEU A 12 17.43 4.40 -27.58
CA LEU A 12 17.21 5.49 -26.63
C LEU A 12 15.87 6.19 -26.87
N MET A 13 15.53 6.52 -28.12
CA MET A 13 14.25 7.14 -28.49
C MET A 13 13.06 6.21 -28.26
N LEU A 14 13.13 4.94 -28.67
CA LEU A 14 12.06 3.96 -28.44
C LEU A 14 11.84 3.67 -26.95
N ASN A 15 12.91 3.66 -26.15
CA ASN A 15 12.79 3.51 -24.70
C ASN A 15 12.38 4.81 -23.99
N ALA A 16 12.61 5.98 -24.58
CA ALA A 16 12.10 7.26 -24.08
C ALA A 16 10.57 7.31 -24.22
N LEU A 17 10.03 6.97 -25.39
CA LEU A 17 8.59 6.90 -25.68
C LEU A 17 7.80 6.02 -24.67
N SER A 18 8.39 4.95 -24.16
CA SER A 18 7.74 4.07 -23.16
C SER A 18 7.55 4.72 -21.78
N ALA A 19 8.35 5.73 -21.42
CA ALA A 19 8.24 6.44 -20.15
C ALA A 19 7.13 7.52 -20.17
N PHE A 20 6.73 7.99 -21.37
CA PHE A 20 5.92 9.20 -21.54
C PHE A 20 4.43 8.94 -21.84
N THR A 21 3.91 7.73 -21.70
CA THR A 21 2.48 7.41 -21.91
C THR A 21 1.70 7.12 -20.62
N GLN A 22 2.01 7.83 -19.53
CA GLN A 22 1.52 7.52 -18.19
C GLN A 22 0.12 8.04 -17.86
N PHE A 23 -0.42 9.03 -18.57
CA PHE A 23 -1.72 9.63 -18.24
C PHE A 23 -2.73 9.45 -19.39
N ASP A 24 -3.81 8.73 -19.09
CA ASP A 24 -4.88 8.47 -20.07
C ASP A 24 -5.69 9.74 -20.35
N LYS A 25 -5.94 10.00 -21.63
CA LYS A 25 -6.79 11.08 -22.13
C LYS A 25 -7.63 10.51 -23.27
N GLY A 26 -8.92 10.86 -23.26
CA GLY A 26 -9.89 10.43 -24.26
C GLY A 26 -9.54 10.89 -25.69
N PRO A 27 -10.32 10.45 -26.69
CA PRO A 27 -10.04 10.69 -28.11
C PRO A 27 -10.39 12.15 -28.47
N SER A 28 -9.40 13.05 -28.47
CA SER A 28 -9.53 14.36 -29.11
C SER A 28 -8.21 14.78 -29.75
N ASP A 29 -8.27 15.37 -30.94
CA ASP A 29 -7.10 15.83 -31.72
C ASP A 29 -6.35 17.00 -31.07
N ARG A 30 -6.92 17.61 -30.03
CA ARG A 30 -6.22 18.50 -29.10
C ARG A 30 -5.93 17.75 -27.81
N PRO A 31 -4.70 17.80 -27.28
CA PRO A 31 -4.41 17.13 -26.02
C PRO A 31 -5.15 17.87 -24.90
N PHE A 32 -6.12 17.20 -24.28
CA PHE A 32 -6.86 17.75 -23.13
C PHE A 32 -5.88 18.22 -22.04
N ILE A 33 -5.97 19.48 -21.64
CA ILE A 33 -5.18 20.04 -20.53
C ILE A 33 -6.06 20.00 -19.27
N PRO A 34 -5.71 19.19 -18.25
CA PRO A 34 -6.41 19.23 -16.98
C PRO A 34 -6.36 20.65 -16.37
N PRO A 35 -7.47 21.18 -15.84
CA PRO A 35 -7.49 22.51 -15.21
C PRO A 35 -6.42 22.70 -14.13
N SER A 36 -6.01 21.60 -13.47
CA SER A 36 -4.98 21.60 -12.45
C SER A 36 -3.58 21.99 -12.93
N ILE A 37 -3.32 21.90 -14.25
CA ILE A 37 -2.02 22.24 -14.84
C ILE A 37 -2.11 23.33 -15.90
N ASP A 38 -3.27 23.94 -16.10
CA ASP A 38 -3.49 24.95 -17.14
C ASP A 38 -2.52 26.15 -16.98
N SER A 39 -2.21 26.52 -15.74
CA SER A 39 -1.25 27.59 -15.43
C SER A 39 0.18 27.33 -15.93
N PHE A 40 0.55 26.07 -16.20
CA PHE A 40 1.83 25.73 -16.81
C PHE A 40 1.89 26.04 -18.30
N PHE A 41 0.80 26.53 -18.89
CA PHE A 41 0.70 26.81 -20.30
C PHE A 41 0.27 28.25 -20.56
N LEU A 42 0.91 28.90 -21.52
CA LEU A 42 0.58 30.25 -21.98
C LEU A 42 0.61 30.25 -23.50
N HIS A 43 -0.52 30.58 -24.13
CA HIS A 43 -0.69 30.62 -25.59
C HIS A 43 -0.28 29.33 -26.32
N GLY A 44 -0.48 28.16 -25.71
CA GLY A 44 -0.13 26.89 -26.33
C GLY A 44 1.35 26.48 -26.18
N TYR A 45 2.10 27.18 -25.32
CA TYR A 45 3.50 26.92 -24.97
C TYR A 45 3.67 26.76 -23.47
N ILE A 46 4.82 26.27 -23.03
CA ILE A 46 5.16 26.15 -21.60
C ILE A 46 5.30 27.54 -20.98
N ASN A 47 4.66 27.76 -19.83
CA ASN A 47 4.84 28.93 -18.99
C ASN A 47 6.09 28.75 -18.12
N LEU A 48 7.25 29.25 -18.57
CA LEU A 48 8.53 29.10 -17.87
C LEU A 48 8.50 29.63 -16.43
N LYS A 49 7.74 30.69 -16.16
CA LYS A 49 7.66 31.26 -14.81
C LYS A 49 7.07 30.26 -13.83
N VAL A 50 5.96 29.61 -14.20
CA VAL A 50 5.32 28.59 -13.36
C VAL A 50 6.19 27.36 -13.25
N LEU A 51 6.75 26.87 -14.36
CA LEU A 51 7.69 25.74 -14.37
C LEU A 51 8.86 25.95 -13.40
N ARG A 52 9.57 27.07 -13.52
CA ARG A 52 10.74 27.38 -12.68
C ARG A 52 10.38 27.56 -11.23
N ASN A 53 9.24 28.17 -10.93
CA ASN A 53 8.75 28.31 -9.55
C ASN A 53 8.49 26.94 -8.90
N THR A 54 7.79 26.05 -9.60
CA THR A 54 7.54 24.67 -9.14
C THR A 54 8.84 23.89 -8.95
N SER A 55 9.75 23.93 -9.93
CA SER A 55 11.05 23.27 -9.84
C SER A 55 11.90 23.83 -8.70
N ASN A 56 11.92 25.16 -8.50
CA ASN A 56 12.64 25.81 -7.42
C ASN A 56 12.10 25.38 -6.05
N PHE A 57 10.78 25.38 -5.85
CA PHE A 57 10.15 24.85 -4.63
C PHE A 57 10.59 23.41 -4.32
N LEU A 58 10.57 22.55 -5.34
CA LEU A 58 10.90 21.14 -5.19
C LEU A 58 12.40 20.84 -5.04
N THR A 59 13.30 21.76 -5.39
CA THR A 59 14.75 21.49 -5.46
C THR A 59 15.63 22.39 -4.58
N ASN A 60 15.25 23.64 -4.35
CA ASN A 60 16.03 24.62 -3.60
C ASN A 60 15.94 24.44 -2.08
N ARG A 61 17.01 23.91 -1.48
CA ARG A 61 17.09 23.55 -0.05
C ARG A 61 16.93 24.72 0.92
N ASP A 62 17.07 25.95 0.44
CA ASP A 62 16.93 27.15 1.26
C ASP A 62 15.46 27.47 1.55
N ILE A 63 14.54 26.96 0.73
CA ILE A 63 13.11 26.98 1.02
C ILE A 63 12.83 25.95 2.12
N ARG A 64 12.78 26.41 3.37
CA ARG A 64 12.57 25.56 4.55
C ARG A 64 11.11 25.49 4.99
N LEU A 65 10.29 26.45 4.58
CA LEU A 65 8.91 26.61 5.01
C LEU A 65 7.94 26.62 3.83
N TYR A 66 6.76 26.03 4.04
CA TYR A 66 5.58 26.18 3.20
C TYR A 66 4.38 26.37 4.12
N ASP A 67 3.66 27.48 3.98
CA ASP A 67 2.54 27.83 4.85
C ASP A 67 2.92 27.80 6.35
N ASN A 68 4.07 28.38 6.69
CA ASN A 68 4.69 28.36 8.02
C ASN A 68 5.05 26.97 8.57
N GLN A 69 4.92 25.90 7.78
CA GLN A 69 5.28 24.54 8.18
C GLN A 69 6.63 24.11 7.62
N THR A 70 7.38 23.35 8.41
CA THR A 70 8.71 22.85 8.01
C THR A 70 8.59 21.82 6.90
N ILE A 71 9.21 22.12 5.76
CA ILE A 71 9.24 21.22 4.60
C ILE A 71 10.11 19.99 4.92
N PRO A 72 9.64 18.76 4.65
CA PRO A 72 10.45 17.56 4.80
C PRO A 72 11.76 17.61 3.99
N ARG A 73 12.82 17.00 4.50
CA ARG A 73 14.10 16.92 3.77
C ARG A 73 13.91 16.30 2.38
N ARG A 74 14.32 17.05 1.34
CA ARG A 74 14.34 16.59 -0.05
C ARG A 74 15.53 15.67 -0.30
N LYS A 75 15.26 14.42 -0.68
CA LYS A 75 16.30 13.43 -0.99
C LYS A 75 17.00 13.79 -2.31
N ASN A 76 18.30 13.55 -2.42
CA ASN A 76 19.09 13.92 -3.61
C ASN A 76 18.54 13.32 -4.91
N ALA A 77 18.11 12.06 -4.89
CA ALA A 77 17.51 11.41 -6.05
C ALA A 77 16.21 12.09 -6.52
N PHE A 78 15.40 12.57 -5.57
CA PHE A 78 14.19 13.34 -5.89
C PHE A 78 14.54 14.68 -6.53
N ILE A 79 15.51 15.40 -5.97
CA ILE A 79 15.99 16.68 -6.54
C ILE A 79 16.49 16.48 -7.97
N ARG A 80 17.32 15.46 -8.22
CA ARG A 80 17.83 15.17 -9.57
C ARG A 80 16.72 14.84 -10.56
N HIS A 81 15.72 14.07 -10.13
CA HIS A 81 14.56 13.76 -10.96
C HIS A 81 13.81 15.02 -11.37
N VAL A 82 13.46 15.88 -10.42
CA VAL A 82 12.75 17.13 -10.70
C VAL A 82 13.56 18.05 -11.62
N LYS A 83 14.87 18.18 -11.39
CA LYS A 83 15.75 18.97 -12.27
C LYS A 83 15.72 18.44 -13.71
N HIS A 84 15.83 17.12 -13.89
CA HIS A 84 15.78 16.49 -15.20
C HIS A 84 14.45 16.76 -15.93
N LEU A 85 13.31 16.63 -15.24
CA LEU A 85 12.00 16.97 -15.83
C LEU A 85 11.92 18.45 -16.22
N SER A 86 12.44 19.34 -15.37
CA SER A 86 12.49 20.78 -15.63
C SER A 86 13.35 21.10 -16.85
N GLU A 87 14.53 20.48 -16.97
CA GLU A 87 15.45 20.66 -18.10
C GLU A 87 14.78 20.25 -19.42
N ILE A 88 14.08 19.11 -19.46
CA ILE A 88 13.34 18.67 -20.65
C ILE A 88 12.28 19.72 -21.05
N CYS A 89 11.50 20.21 -20.08
CA CYS A 89 10.51 21.26 -20.34
C CYS A 89 11.15 22.58 -20.81
N GLU A 90 12.29 22.98 -20.25
CA GLU A 90 13.00 24.18 -20.71
C GLU A 90 13.53 24.03 -22.13
N CYS A 91 14.06 22.86 -22.51
CA CYS A 91 14.45 22.57 -23.90
C CYS A 91 13.25 22.69 -24.86
N HIS A 92 12.11 22.07 -24.53
CA HIS A 92 10.90 22.20 -25.37
C HIS A 92 10.45 23.66 -25.53
N TYR A 93 10.58 24.48 -24.49
CA TYR A 93 10.28 25.91 -24.56
C TYR A 93 11.26 26.65 -25.47
N GLN A 94 12.57 26.41 -25.33
CA GLN A 94 13.63 27.02 -26.14
C GLN A 94 13.48 26.68 -27.63
N ASP A 95 13.07 25.44 -27.92
CA ASP A 95 12.80 24.96 -29.28
C ASP A 95 11.46 25.47 -29.85
N HIS A 96 10.74 26.34 -29.13
CA HIS A 96 9.40 26.82 -29.50
C HIS A 96 8.42 25.69 -29.83
N GLN A 97 8.52 24.55 -29.13
CA GLN A 97 7.62 23.43 -29.35
C GLN A 97 6.25 23.73 -28.76
N LYS A 98 5.19 23.57 -29.57
CA LYS A 98 3.81 23.61 -29.10
C LYS A 98 3.54 22.44 -28.15
N ILE A 99 2.63 22.65 -27.22
CA ILE A 99 2.20 21.63 -26.27
C ILE A 99 1.79 20.34 -27.00
N ASN A 100 2.39 19.24 -26.57
CA ASN A 100 2.07 17.90 -27.01
C ASN A 100 1.83 16.98 -25.80
N THR A 101 1.50 15.71 -26.04
CA THR A 101 1.21 14.74 -24.98
C THR A 101 2.40 14.50 -24.05
N GLU A 102 3.63 14.50 -24.57
CA GLU A 102 4.85 14.29 -23.79
C GLU A 102 5.07 15.44 -22.80
N ILE A 103 5.05 16.68 -23.30
CA ILE A 103 5.16 17.90 -22.48
C ILE A 103 4.11 17.89 -21.37
N ILE A 104 2.86 17.56 -21.69
CA ILE A 104 1.81 17.55 -20.68
C ILE A 104 2.07 16.48 -19.63
N ASN A 105 2.56 15.30 -20.00
CA ASN A 105 2.80 14.24 -19.03
C ASN A 105 3.93 14.60 -18.06
N ILE A 106 4.98 15.28 -18.55
CA ILE A 106 6.07 15.80 -17.70
C ILE A 106 5.55 16.89 -16.75
N VAL A 107 4.80 17.86 -17.27
CA VAL A 107 4.20 18.94 -16.46
C VAL A 107 3.24 18.37 -15.42
N PHE A 108 2.43 17.37 -15.80
CA PHE A 108 1.50 16.72 -14.89
C PHE A 108 2.22 15.98 -13.77
N GLU A 109 3.34 15.31 -14.08
CA GLU A 109 4.21 14.72 -13.07
C GLU A 109 4.78 15.79 -12.11
N LEU A 110 5.35 16.88 -12.62
CA LEU A 110 5.86 17.98 -11.79
C LEU A 110 4.79 18.56 -10.85
N TYR A 111 3.59 18.80 -11.38
CA TYR A 111 2.44 19.24 -10.58
C TYR A 111 2.10 18.25 -9.47
N PHE A 112 2.03 16.95 -9.78
CA PHE A 112 1.75 15.92 -8.77
C PHE A 112 2.83 15.85 -7.69
N LEU A 113 4.10 15.94 -8.08
CA LEU A 113 5.21 15.96 -7.11
C LEU A 113 5.11 17.17 -6.19
N GLU A 114 4.89 18.37 -6.73
CA GLU A 114 4.72 19.60 -5.94
C GLU A 114 3.53 19.49 -4.98
N ALA A 115 2.36 19.17 -5.50
CA ALA A 115 1.12 19.18 -4.74
C ALA A 115 1.14 18.11 -3.64
N SER A 116 1.64 16.91 -3.93
CA SER A 116 1.82 15.83 -2.95
C SER A 116 2.82 16.21 -1.86
N PHE A 117 3.88 16.93 -2.23
CA PHE A 117 4.92 17.34 -1.29
C PHE A 117 4.44 18.46 -0.37
N LYS A 118 3.75 19.48 -0.90
CA LYS A 118 3.06 20.53 -0.14
C LYS A 118 2.07 19.95 0.88
N GLN A 119 1.24 19.02 0.43
CA GLN A 119 0.28 18.35 1.31
C GLN A 119 0.96 17.55 2.42
N LYS A 120 2.05 16.84 2.12
CA LYS A 120 2.83 16.15 3.14
C LYS A 120 3.43 17.11 4.16
N THR A 121 3.89 18.28 3.72
CA THR A 121 4.40 19.31 4.63
C THR A 121 3.34 19.72 5.65
N ILE A 122 2.12 20.02 5.20
CA ILE A 122 0.99 20.35 6.06
C ILE A 122 0.66 19.18 7.01
N ARG A 123 0.55 17.96 6.47
CA ARG A 123 0.24 16.78 7.29
C ARG A 123 1.27 16.43 8.34
N ASN A 124 2.55 16.63 8.04
CA ASN A 124 3.60 16.35 9.00
C ASN A 124 3.59 17.32 10.18
N ALA A 125 3.03 18.52 9.99
CA ALA A 125 2.80 19.47 11.08
C ALA A 125 1.61 19.07 11.96
N GLU A 126 0.62 18.37 11.41
CA GLU A 126 -0.49 17.77 12.17
C GLU A 126 0.01 16.53 12.94
N THR A 127 0.63 16.76 14.10
CA THR A 127 1.18 15.67 14.95
C THR A 127 0.10 14.80 15.59
N THR A 128 -1.15 15.27 15.65
CA THR A 128 -2.28 14.55 16.23
C THR A 128 -3.48 14.59 15.30
N VAL A 129 -4.28 13.52 15.31
CA VAL A 129 -5.56 13.51 14.60
C VAL A 129 -6.53 14.40 15.35
N SER A 130 -7.02 15.44 14.68
CA SER A 130 -7.93 16.40 15.30
C SER A 130 -9.24 15.74 15.73
N PHE A 131 -9.94 16.36 16.70
CA PHE A 131 -11.26 15.89 17.12
C PHE A 131 -12.25 15.79 15.94
N TYR A 132 -12.23 16.77 15.04
CA TYR A 132 -13.05 16.76 13.81
C TYR A 132 -12.69 15.59 12.89
N GLN A 133 -11.40 15.33 12.67
CA GLN A 133 -10.97 14.16 11.89
C GLN A 133 -11.44 12.84 12.53
N LYS A 134 -11.41 12.72 13.87
CA LYS A 134 -11.96 11.55 14.58
C LYS A 134 -13.47 11.40 14.36
N LEU A 135 -14.23 12.50 14.44
CA LEU A 135 -15.66 12.51 14.16
C LEU A 135 -15.96 12.13 12.71
N ASP A 136 -15.20 12.65 11.75
CA ASP A 136 -15.34 12.30 10.33
C ASP A 136 -15.09 10.80 10.10
N MET A 137 -14.11 10.23 10.77
CA MET A 137 -13.82 8.79 10.69
C MET A 137 -14.94 7.95 11.29
N LEU A 138 -15.50 8.38 12.42
CA LEU A 138 -16.64 7.72 13.06
C LEU A 138 -17.88 7.80 12.16
N TYR A 139 -18.15 9.00 11.65
CA TYR A 139 -19.24 9.27 10.70
C TYR A 139 -19.10 8.38 9.45
N ALA A 140 -17.93 8.34 8.82
CA ALA A 140 -17.64 7.47 7.68
C ALA A 140 -17.86 5.98 8.03
N THR A 141 -17.39 5.55 9.19
CA THR A 141 -17.52 4.15 9.66
C THR A 141 -18.99 3.74 9.78
N TYR A 142 -19.86 4.60 10.30
CA TYR A 142 -21.28 4.30 10.44
C TYR A 142 -22.08 4.51 9.16
N ARG A 143 -21.76 5.56 8.39
CA ARG A 143 -22.54 5.97 7.20
C ARG A 143 -22.15 5.23 5.93
N SER A 144 -20.93 4.70 5.82
CA SER A 144 -20.44 3.99 4.63
C SER A 144 -21.40 2.91 4.13
N LYS A 145 -21.96 2.08 5.03
CA LYS A 145 -22.96 1.06 4.69
C LYS A 145 -24.23 1.62 4.01
N ASN A 146 -24.58 2.86 4.34
CA ASN A 146 -25.75 3.54 3.78
C ASN A 146 -25.44 4.34 2.52
N ILE A 147 -24.21 4.83 2.39
CA ILE A 147 -23.76 5.68 1.28
C ILE A 147 -23.38 4.85 0.05
N PHE A 148 -22.73 3.71 0.22
CA PHE A 148 -22.24 2.89 -0.89
C PHE A 148 -23.34 2.03 -1.51
N LYS A 149 -24.27 2.71 -2.17
CA LYS A 149 -25.42 2.17 -2.88
C LYS A 149 -25.42 2.72 -4.30
N TYR A 150 -25.20 1.87 -5.29
CA TYR A 150 -24.98 2.27 -6.68
C TYR A 150 -26.15 1.81 -7.54
N LYS A 151 -26.77 2.75 -8.28
CA LYS A 151 -27.86 2.44 -9.20
C LYS A 151 -27.34 1.59 -10.36
N ILE A 152 -28.03 0.48 -10.63
CA ILE A 152 -27.80 -0.36 -11.80
C ILE A 152 -28.42 0.37 -13.00
N PRO A 153 -27.66 0.64 -14.07
CA PRO A 153 -28.21 1.26 -15.27
C PRO A 153 -29.23 0.33 -15.95
N ASN A 154 -30.21 0.92 -16.64
CA ASN A 154 -31.26 0.15 -17.34
C ASN A 154 -30.71 -0.64 -18.53
N GLN A 155 -29.67 -0.11 -19.17
CA GLN A 155 -28.93 -0.80 -20.23
C GLN A 155 -27.65 -1.36 -19.64
N ASN A 156 -27.26 -2.56 -20.08
CA ASN A 156 -25.96 -3.11 -19.71
C ASN A 156 -24.89 -2.13 -20.20
N PRO A 157 -24.07 -1.57 -19.29
CA PRO A 157 -23.00 -0.68 -19.71
C PRO A 157 -22.09 -1.50 -20.61
N ALA A 158 -21.75 -0.96 -21.78
CA ALA A 158 -20.66 -1.54 -22.54
C ALA A 158 -19.45 -1.63 -21.59
N LEU A 159 -18.76 -2.78 -21.56
CA LEU A 159 -17.49 -2.97 -20.84
C LEU A 159 -16.38 -2.15 -21.51
N ASN A 160 -16.66 -0.90 -21.86
CA ASN A 160 -15.77 -0.03 -22.57
C ASN A 160 -14.84 0.65 -21.55
N PHE A 161 -13.56 0.61 -21.90
CA PHE A 161 -12.42 1.18 -21.18
C PHE A 161 -12.01 0.40 -19.91
N ALA A 162 -11.20 -0.63 -20.13
CA ALA A 162 -10.16 -0.95 -19.17
C ALA A 162 -9.21 0.26 -19.11
N PRO A 163 -8.89 0.78 -17.90
CA PRO A 163 -7.94 1.88 -17.81
C PRO A 163 -6.61 1.44 -18.43
N LYS A 164 -6.01 2.35 -19.22
CA LYS A 164 -4.64 2.17 -19.70
C LYS A 164 -3.68 2.14 -18.51
N ASN A 165 -2.45 1.70 -18.77
CA ASN A 165 -1.38 1.79 -17.79
C ASN A 165 -1.22 3.24 -17.34
N SER A 166 -1.18 3.45 -16.03
CA SER A 166 -0.99 4.75 -15.42
C SER A 166 -0.24 4.59 -14.09
N PRO A 167 0.17 5.68 -13.43
CA PRO A 167 0.73 5.61 -12.09
C PRO A 167 -0.23 4.94 -11.10
N PHE A 168 -1.54 5.06 -11.30
CA PHE A 168 -2.59 4.59 -10.36
C PHE A 168 -3.00 3.14 -10.55
N TYR A 169 -2.65 2.54 -11.69
CA TYR A 169 -3.04 1.18 -12.04
C TYR A 169 -2.22 0.66 -13.22
N SER A 170 -1.82 -0.60 -13.16
CA SER A 170 -1.10 -1.28 -14.23
C SER A 170 -1.89 -2.50 -14.71
N ASN A 171 -1.99 -2.66 -16.03
CA ASN A 171 -2.47 -3.90 -16.62
C ASN A 171 -1.50 -5.03 -16.29
N LEU A 172 -2.07 -6.12 -15.78
CA LEU A 172 -1.32 -7.29 -15.37
C LEU A 172 -0.75 -7.99 -16.60
N ASN A 173 0.51 -8.40 -16.50
CA ASN A 173 1.09 -9.35 -17.45
C ASN A 173 0.34 -10.68 -17.31
N GLN A 174 -0.39 -11.07 -18.36
CA GLN A 174 -1.24 -12.26 -18.37
C GLN A 174 -0.42 -13.56 -18.27
N ASN A 175 0.87 -13.52 -18.60
CA ASN A 175 1.79 -14.66 -18.48
C ASN A 175 2.27 -14.88 -17.04
N ILE A 176 1.98 -13.95 -16.12
CA ILE A 176 2.34 -14.05 -14.71
C ILE A 176 1.08 -14.44 -13.91
N PRO A 177 1.06 -15.61 -13.24
CA PRO A 177 -0.03 -15.98 -12.35
C PRO A 177 -0.34 -14.87 -11.34
N LEU A 178 -1.62 -14.64 -11.04
CA LEU A 178 -2.07 -13.53 -10.19
C LEU A 178 -1.36 -13.49 -8.83
N HIS A 179 -1.19 -14.64 -8.18
CA HIS A 179 -0.48 -14.73 -6.90
C HIS A 179 1.02 -14.38 -6.96
N LYS A 180 1.62 -14.30 -8.17
CA LYS A 180 3.02 -13.89 -8.40
C LYS A 180 3.16 -12.41 -8.74
N GLN A 181 2.07 -11.67 -8.94
CA GLN A 181 2.12 -10.24 -9.30
C GLN A 181 2.82 -9.40 -8.23
N PHE A 182 2.57 -9.69 -6.94
CA PHE A 182 3.29 -9.06 -5.83
C PHE A 182 4.81 -9.23 -5.95
N ALA A 183 5.30 -10.44 -6.24
CA ALA A 183 6.72 -10.71 -6.40
C ALA A 183 7.30 -10.06 -7.67
N SER A 184 6.50 -9.95 -8.73
CA SER A 184 6.87 -9.22 -9.95
C SER A 184 7.11 -7.73 -9.66
N LEU A 185 6.18 -7.08 -8.96
CA LEU A 185 6.32 -5.69 -8.51
C LEU A 185 7.55 -5.50 -7.61
N ALA A 186 7.77 -6.42 -6.66
CA ALA A 186 8.95 -6.39 -5.79
C ALA A 186 10.26 -6.47 -6.59
N LYS A 187 10.33 -7.35 -7.60
CA LYS A 187 11.50 -7.49 -8.48
C LYS A 187 11.76 -6.21 -9.28
N GLN A 188 10.72 -5.56 -9.80
CA GLN A 188 10.85 -4.28 -10.52
C GLN A 188 11.45 -3.19 -9.62
N LYS A 189 11.09 -3.19 -8.34
CA LYS A 189 11.63 -2.28 -7.31
C LYS A 189 12.99 -2.71 -6.75
N LYS A 190 13.57 -3.80 -7.25
CA LYS A 190 14.82 -4.43 -6.77
C LYS A 190 14.81 -4.75 -5.27
N ILE A 191 13.66 -5.14 -4.73
CA ILE A 191 13.55 -5.54 -3.33
C ILE A 191 14.20 -6.92 -3.15
N LYS A 192 15.21 -7.01 -2.28
CA LYS A 192 15.97 -8.23 -1.99
C LYS A 192 15.55 -8.85 -0.66
N GLN A 193 14.38 -9.48 -0.61
CA GLN A 193 13.96 -10.23 0.57
C GLN A 193 14.80 -11.52 0.71
N LYS A 194 15.40 -11.75 1.89
CA LYS A 194 16.09 -13.00 2.24
C LYS A 194 15.24 -13.90 3.15
N LYS A 195 15.43 -15.22 3.08
CA LYS A 195 14.73 -16.17 3.99
C LYS A 195 15.10 -15.94 5.46
N GLU A 196 16.37 -15.65 5.70
CA GLU A 196 16.91 -15.27 7.00
C GLU A 196 17.42 -13.84 6.88
N MET A 197 16.78 -12.94 7.62
CA MET A 197 17.06 -11.52 7.55
C MET A 197 17.84 -11.10 8.79
N VAL A 198 18.92 -10.34 8.58
CA VAL A 198 19.60 -9.60 9.63
C VAL A 198 19.40 -8.13 9.31
N VAL A 199 18.88 -7.37 10.28
CA VAL A 199 18.64 -5.95 10.14
C VAL A 199 19.20 -5.19 11.34
N LEU A 200 19.62 -3.96 11.11
CA LEU A 200 20.14 -3.06 12.13
C LEU A 200 19.02 -2.14 12.61
N PHE A 201 18.87 -1.99 13.93
CA PHE A 201 17.99 -0.99 14.51
C PHE A 201 18.36 0.41 13.97
N LYS A 202 17.38 1.27 13.71
CA LYS A 202 17.64 2.65 13.27
C LYS A 202 16.89 3.65 14.13
N SER A 203 15.58 3.48 14.26
CA SER A 203 14.78 4.37 15.09
C SER A 203 13.43 3.76 15.45
N LEU A 204 12.88 4.19 16.59
CA LEU A 204 11.48 3.97 16.91
C LEU A 204 10.60 4.79 15.96
N SER A 205 9.52 4.19 15.48
CA SER A 205 8.44 4.99 14.92
C SER A 205 7.57 5.47 16.07
N LEU A 206 7.30 6.77 16.11
CA LEU A 206 6.41 7.39 17.09
C LEU A 206 4.99 7.59 16.54
N SER A 207 4.72 7.13 15.31
CA SER A 207 3.48 7.42 14.60
C SER A 207 2.68 6.17 14.27
N GLY A 208 1.36 6.32 14.23
CA GLY A 208 0.43 5.24 13.89
C GLY A 208 0.03 4.39 15.10
N SER A 209 -0.91 3.47 14.88
CA SER A 209 -1.54 2.68 15.94
C SER A 209 -0.84 1.35 16.25
N ALA A 210 0.08 0.89 15.40
CA ALA A 210 0.78 -0.38 15.54
C ALA A 210 2.25 -0.17 15.94
N PRO A 211 2.82 -1.04 16.78
CA PRO A 211 4.21 -0.94 17.16
C PRO A 211 5.07 -1.25 15.94
N LYS A 212 5.94 -0.30 15.59
CA LYS A 212 6.84 -0.45 14.45
C LYS A 212 8.14 0.28 14.68
N ILE A 213 9.21 -0.24 14.09
CA ILE A 213 10.53 0.37 14.09
C ILE A 213 11.08 0.46 12.68
N ASN A 214 11.92 1.46 12.45
CA ASN A 214 12.71 1.55 11.23
C ASN A 214 14.01 0.78 11.44
N THR A 215 14.41 0.03 10.42
CA THR A 215 15.65 -0.73 10.40
C THR A 215 16.36 -0.55 9.06
N ARG A 216 17.62 -0.99 8.99
CA ARG A 216 18.41 -1.06 7.75
C ARG A 216 18.85 -2.49 7.49
N ASP A 217 19.01 -2.86 6.22
CA ASP A 217 19.73 -4.08 5.88
C ASP A 217 21.25 -3.90 6.00
N LEU A 218 21.97 -5.01 5.90
CA LEU A 218 23.42 -5.04 6.05
C LEU A 218 24.17 -4.44 4.85
N ASP A 219 23.57 -4.44 3.65
CA ASP A 219 24.11 -3.73 2.50
C ASP A 219 23.83 -2.21 2.57
N LEU A 220 23.09 -1.74 3.59
CA LEU A 220 22.69 -0.34 3.81
C LEU A 220 21.94 0.30 2.63
N ASP A 221 21.54 -0.53 1.66
CA ASP A 221 20.88 -0.16 0.42
C ASP A 221 19.36 -0.09 0.60
N ASN A 222 18.79 -0.79 1.58
CA ASN A 222 17.36 -0.75 1.84
C ASN A 222 17.02 -0.51 3.30
N GLU A 223 16.07 0.39 3.49
CA GLU A 223 15.40 0.53 4.77
C GLU A 223 14.28 -0.50 4.85
N TRP A 224 13.92 -0.89 6.07
CA TRP A 224 12.79 -1.77 6.34
C TRP A 224 11.99 -1.20 7.51
N VAL A 225 10.70 -1.53 7.55
CA VAL A 225 9.84 -1.23 8.70
C VAL A 225 9.43 -2.56 9.31
N LEU A 226 9.91 -2.85 10.52
CA LEU A 226 9.54 -4.04 11.28
C LEU A 226 8.27 -3.75 12.07
N LYS A 227 7.28 -4.65 11.97
CA LYS A 227 5.97 -4.58 12.62
C LYS A 227 5.66 -5.89 13.37
N TRP A 228 4.83 -5.77 14.41
CA TRP A 228 4.31 -6.90 15.19
C TRP A 228 2.79 -6.76 15.44
N GLY A 229 2.20 -7.78 16.04
CA GLY A 229 0.78 -7.77 16.42
C GLY A 229 -0.16 -8.28 15.34
N ASP A 230 -1.38 -7.78 15.38
CA ASP A 230 -2.51 -8.25 14.57
C ASP A 230 -2.41 -7.97 13.06
N GLU A 231 -1.48 -7.11 12.63
CA GLU A 231 -1.26 -6.76 11.23
C GLU A 231 -0.26 -7.63 10.48
N VAL A 232 0.51 -8.47 11.21
CA VAL A 232 1.64 -9.23 10.63
C VAL A 232 1.21 -10.18 9.51
N HIS A 233 -0.07 -10.58 9.48
CA HIS A 233 -0.63 -11.46 8.47
C HIS A 233 -1.53 -10.71 7.47
N THR A 234 -2.33 -9.77 7.95
CA THR A 234 -3.37 -9.09 7.15
C THR A 234 -2.76 -8.19 6.08
N ASP A 235 -1.69 -7.46 6.41
CA ASP A 235 -1.01 -6.53 5.48
C ASP A 235 -0.42 -7.30 4.28
N ILE A 236 0.07 -8.50 4.56
CA ILE A 236 0.67 -9.43 3.59
C ILE A 236 -0.35 -9.93 2.58
N LEU A 237 -1.51 -10.38 3.06
CA LEU A 237 -2.59 -10.83 2.18
C LEU A 237 -3.24 -9.65 1.43
N GLY A 238 -3.53 -8.55 2.14
CA GLY A 238 -4.13 -7.35 1.57
C GLY A 238 -3.30 -6.83 0.39
N SER A 239 -1.99 -6.67 0.60
CA SER A 239 -1.04 -6.22 -0.43
C SER A 239 -0.93 -7.19 -1.60
N ARG A 240 -1.00 -8.51 -1.37
CA ARG A 240 -0.99 -9.50 -2.46
C ARG A 240 -2.26 -9.47 -3.30
N ILE A 241 -3.42 -9.32 -2.66
CA ILE A 241 -4.69 -9.21 -3.38
C ILE A 241 -4.71 -7.91 -4.20
N PHE A 242 -4.30 -6.78 -3.63
CA PHE A 242 -4.25 -5.51 -4.38
C PHE A 242 -3.27 -5.58 -5.57
N ALA A 243 -2.09 -6.16 -5.38
CA ALA A 243 -1.15 -6.43 -6.46
C ALA A 243 -1.74 -7.34 -7.55
N ALA A 244 -2.46 -8.40 -7.15
CA ALA A 244 -3.17 -9.29 -8.07
C ALA A 244 -4.34 -8.63 -8.80
N LEU A 245 -4.81 -7.46 -8.33
CA LEU A 245 -5.82 -6.65 -9.00
C LEU A 245 -5.23 -5.55 -9.89
N GLY A 246 -3.91 -5.36 -9.92
CA GLY A 246 -3.22 -4.38 -10.77
C GLY A 246 -2.81 -3.08 -10.09
N TYR A 247 -2.98 -2.98 -8.77
CA TYR A 247 -2.51 -1.84 -7.99
C TYR A 247 -1.06 -2.02 -7.54
N ASP A 248 -0.34 -0.92 -7.42
CA ASP A 248 0.93 -0.94 -6.70
C ASP A 248 0.67 -0.85 -5.19
N VAL A 249 1.54 -1.49 -4.43
CA VAL A 249 1.39 -1.73 -2.99
C VAL A 249 2.71 -1.58 -2.29
N ASP A 250 2.62 -1.48 -0.97
CA ASP A 250 3.75 -1.77 -0.10
C ASP A 250 4.11 -3.26 -0.12
N HIS A 251 5.33 -3.56 0.30
CA HIS A 251 5.90 -4.90 0.20
C HIS A 251 6.15 -5.50 1.58
N PRO A 252 5.10 -5.92 2.31
CA PRO A 252 5.24 -6.62 3.58
C PRO A 252 5.54 -8.12 3.38
N TYR A 253 6.42 -8.63 4.23
CA TYR A 253 6.89 -10.00 4.26
C TYR A 253 6.81 -10.56 5.69
N PHE A 254 6.30 -11.78 5.81
CA PHE A 254 6.22 -12.50 7.08
C PHE A 254 7.56 -13.13 7.41
N TYR A 255 7.93 -13.08 8.69
CA TYR A 255 9.04 -13.83 9.25
C TYR A 255 8.54 -14.62 10.47
N GLY A 256 8.67 -15.94 10.38
CA GLY A 256 8.39 -16.84 11.48
C GLY A 256 9.55 -16.92 12.48
N LYS A 257 9.44 -17.87 13.40
CA LYS A 257 10.32 -17.99 14.56
C LYS A 257 11.80 -17.96 14.17
N ASP A 258 12.54 -17.04 14.78
CA ASP A 258 13.99 -16.87 14.65
C ASP A 258 14.51 -16.61 13.21
N LYS A 259 13.62 -16.32 12.24
CA LYS A 259 14.01 -16.02 10.85
C LYS A 259 14.42 -14.57 10.61
N LEU A 260 14.20 -13.70 11.58
CA LEU A 260 14.69 -12.33 11.57
C LEU A 260 15.48 -12.06 12.85
N THR A 261 16.68 -11.52 12.68
CA THR A 261 17.53 -11.03 13.78
C THR A 261 17.64 -9.51 13.66
N LEU A 262 17.21 -8.80 14.69
CA LEU A 262 17.44 -7.37 14.87
C LEU A 262 18.69 -7.18 15.72
N VAL A 263 19.65 -6.42 15.21
CA VAL A 263 20.91 -6.09 15.90
C VAL A 263 20.87 -4.63 16.35
N PHE A 264 21.39 -4.36 17.55
CA PHE A 264 21.47 -3.01 18.11
C PHE A 264 22.89 -2.45 17.99
N GLU A 265 22.98 -1.16 17.68
CA GLU A 265 24.22 -0.39 17.63
C GLU A 265 24.33 0.51 18.89
N GLU A 266 25.55 0.81 19.32
CA GLU A 266 25.81 1.44 20.63
C GLU A 266 25.42 2.93 20.69
N ASP A 267 25.41 3.60 19.54
CA ASP A 267 25.15 5.03 19.36
C ASP A 267 23.65 5.38 19.23
N LEU A 268 22.78 4.37 19.30
CA LEU A 268 21.33 4.53 19.12
C LEU A 268 20.59 4.68 20.47
N PRO A 269 19.41 5.33 20.47
CA PRO A 269 18.63 5.56 21.70
C PRO A 269 18.06 4.28 22.32
N VAL A 270 18.07 3.17 21.58
CA VAL A 270 17.66 1.85 22.05
C VAL A 270 18.81 0.90 21.77
N LYS A 271 19.45 0.41 22.82
CA LYS A 271 20.73 -0.32 22.75
C LYS A 271 20.58 -1.82 22.89
N ASN A 272 19.44 -2.30 23.37
CA ASN A 272 19.19 -3.71 23.62
C ASN A 272 17.69 -4.05 23.60
N ALA A 273 17.38 -5.34 23.72
CA ALA A 273 16.01 -5.84 23.71
C ALA A 273 15.17 -5.28 24.86
N SER A 274 15.72 -5.18 26.07
CA SER A 274 14.98 -4.68 27.25
C SER A 274 14.54 -3.23 27.06
N GLU A 275 15.43 -2.37 26.56
CA GLU A 275 15.11 -0.97 26.22
C GLU A 275 14.06 -0.88 25.10
N LEU A 276 14.13 -1.76 24.09
CA LEU A 276 13.14 -1.81 23.02
C LEU A 276 11.75 -2.18 23.58
N LEU A 277 11.68 -3.22 24.42
CA LEU A 277 10.44 -3.68 25.04
C LEU A 277 9.80 -2.56 25.88
N ALA A 278 10.60 -1.90 26.72
CA ALA A 278 10.14 -0.78 27.54
C ALA A 278 9.64 0.38 26.68
N ALA A 279 10.39 0.77 25.65
CA ALA A 279 10.00 1.89 24.78
C ALA A 279 8.71 1.59 24.01
N ILE A 280 8.55 0.37 23.48
CA ILE A 280 7.32 -0.03 22.78
C ILE A 280 6.13 -0.08 23.73
N TYR A 281 6.30 -0.60 24.95
CA TYR A 281 5.25 -0.59 25.95
C TYR A 281 4.83 0.84 26.32
N ASN A 282 5.79 1.75 26.52
CA ASN A 282 5.52 3.13 26.88
C ASN A 282 4.81 3.92 25.78
N ILE A 283 5.10 3.65 24.50
CA ILE A 283 4.51 4.38 23.36
C ILE A 283 3.15 3.78 22.94
N TYR A 284 3.02 2.46 22.99
CA TYR A 284 1.89 1.75 22.37
C TYR A 284 1.02 1.01 23.38
N HIS A 285 1.46 0.86 24.63
CA HIS A 285 0.83 0.00 25.65
C HIS A 285 0.64 -1.45 25.17
N ILE A 286 1.62 -1.94 24.41
CA ILE A 286 1.66 -3.30 23.89
C ILE A 286 2.84 -4.02 24.51
N ASP A 287 2.57 -5.17 25.12
CA ASP A 287 3.60 -6.08 25.60
C ASP A 287 4.24 -6.82 24.42
N LEU A 288 5.38 -6.28 23.96
CA LEU A 288 6.14 -6.88 22.88
C LEU A 288 6.89 -8.17 23.31
N SER A 289 7.03 -8.43 24.62
CA SER A 289 7.78 -9.61 25.11
C SER A 289 7.15 -10.92 24.64
N LEU A 290 5.82 -10.93 24.45
CA LEU A 290 5.07 -12.06 23.90
C LEU A 290 5.48 -12.44 22.48
N PHE A 291 6.11 -11.52 21.73
CA PHE A 291 6.58 -11.75 20.36
C PHE A 291 8.08 -12.07 20.31
N VAL A 292 8.82 -11.93 21.41
CA VAL A 292 10.27 -12.19 21.48
C VAL A 292 10.51 -13.68 21.71
N SER A 293 11.27 -14.31 20.81
CA SER A 293 11.66 -15.72 20.94
C SER A 293 12.98 -15.90 21.69
N ASN A 294 13.93 -15.00 21.44
CA ASN A 294 15.27 -15.05 22.02
C ASN A 294 15.94 -13.67 21.91
N PHE A 295 16.82 -13.33 22.85
CA PHE A 295 17.67 -12.14 22.79
C PHE A 295 18.95 -12.40 23.57
N GLY A 296 19.99 -11.62 23.32
CA GLY A 296 21.27 -11.78 24.00
C GLY A 296 22.38 -11.06 23.26
N ILE A 297 23.60 -11.59 23.37
CA ILE A 297 24.78 -11.10 22.67
C ILE A 297 25.13 -12.05 21.52
N ILE A 298 25.46 -11.50 20.35
CA ILE A 298 25.84 -12.31 19.20
C ILE A 298 27.17 -13.02 19.50
N SER A 299 27.13 -14.35 19.51
CA SER A 299 28.30 -15.19 19.78
C SER A 299 29.04 -15.61 18.50
N LYS A 300 30.24 -16.17 18.65
CA LYS A 300 31.01 -16.73 17.52
C LYS A 300 30.27 -17.90 16.86
N GLU A 301 29.57 -18.71 17.64
CA GLU A 301 28.78 -19.85 17.16
C GLU A 301 27.59 -19.38 16.32
N MET A 302 26.89 -18.33 16.76
CA MET A 302 25.82 -17.71 15.97
C MET A 302 26.34 -17.19 14.62
N ALA A 303 27.50 -16.56 14.61
CA ALA A 303 28.14 -16.06 13.39
C ALA A 303 28.65 -17.20 12.48
N ALA A 304 29.05 -18.35 13.05
CA ALA A 304 29.42 -19.53 12.27
C ALA A 304 28.21 -20.12 11.52
N ILE A 305 27.04 -20.13 12.16
CA ILE A 305 25.77 -20.58 11.55
C ILE A 305 25.27 -19.57 10.51
N ASN A 306 25.30 -18.28 10.85
CA ASN A 306 24.88 -17.20 9.95
C ASN A 306 26.02 -16.19 9.79
N LYS A 307 26.80 -16.36 8.72
CA LYS A 307 27.97 -15.52 8.38
C LYS A 307 27.67 -14.02 8.31
N GLN A 308 26.41 -13.62 8.07
CA GLN A 308 25.99 -12.22 8.09
C GLN A 308 26.11 -11.57 9.48
N LEU A 309 26.17 -12.36 10.55
CA LEU A 309 26.33 -11.88 11.92
C LEU A 309 27.79 -11.70 12.35
N ALA A 310 28.76 -12.17 11.56
CA ALA A 310 30.18 -12.10 11.92
C ALA A 310 30.69 -10.67 12.25
N PRO A 311 30.29 -9.61 11.53
CA PRO A 311 30.67 -8.24 11.87
C PRO A 311 30.08 -7.71 13.18
N PHE A 312 29.12 -8.43 13.76
CA PHE A 312 28.33 -7.99 14.91
C PHE A 312 28.55 -8.86 16.14
N ILE A 313 29.59 -9.72 16.16
CA ILE A 313 29.96 -10.48 17.36
C ILE A 313 30.18 -9.52 18.54
N GLY A 314 29.59 -9.84 19.69
CA GLY A 314 29.60 -8.98 20.87
C GLY A 314 28.49 -7.93 20.92
N LYS A 315 27.70 -7.74 19.85
CA LYS A 315 26.59 -6.78 19.84
C LYS A 315 25.29 -7.41 20.37
N PRO A 316 24.41 -6.63 21.04
CA PRO A 316 23.10 -7.10 21.44
C PRO A 316 22.20 -7.41 20.24
N TYR A 317 21.35 -8.43 20.39
CA TYR A 317 20.34 -8.78 19.39
C TYR A 317 19.02 -9.19 20.02
N VAL A 318 17.97 -9.21 19.19
CA VAL A 318 16.67 -9.83 19.48
C VAL A 318 16.13 -10.57 18.26
N ARG A 319 15.44 -11.69 18.52
CA ARG A 319 14.71 -12.51 17.57
C ARG A 319 13.26 -12.65 18.01
N PHE A 320 12.40 -13.00 17.05
CA PHE A 320 10.95 -13.00 17.25
C PHE A 320 10.33 -14.34 16.91
N PHE A 321 9.24 -14.70 17.60
CA PHE A 321 8.35 -15.79 17.19
C PHE A 321 7.70 -15.49 15.85
N LYS A 322 7.22 -14.25 15.70
CA LYS A 322 6.60 -13.75 14.48
C LYS A 322 6.78 -12.25 14.37
N CYS A 323 7.04 -11.80 13.16
CA CYS A 323 7.01 -10.40 12.81
C CYS A 323 6.78 -10.25 11.31
N SER A 324 6.57 -9.01 10.87
CA SER A 324 6.60 -8.68 9.45
C SER A 324 7.55 -7.54 9.20
N ILE A 325 8.28 -7.57 8.08
CA ILE A 325 9.04 -6.41 7.59
C ILE A 325 8.43 -5.90 6.30
N GLU A 326 8.36 -4.58 6.18
CA GLU A 326 7.89 -3.89 5.00
C GLU A 326 9.07 -3.19 4.32
N ALA A 327 9.31 -3.48 3.04
CA ALA A 327 10.46 -2.94 2.34
C ALA A 327 10.35 -1.42 2.09
N ARG A 328 11.47 -0.71 2.22
CA ARG A 328 11.67 0.70 1.85
C ARG A 328 12.92 0.79 0.97
N PRO A 329 12.89 0.24 -0.25
CA PRO A 329 14.07 0.18 -1.10
C PRO A 329 14.55 1.57 -1.47
N ASP A 330 15.88 1.80 -1.53
CA ASP A 330 16.41 3.14 -1.82
C ASP A 330 15.89 3.70 -3.15
N ARG A 331 15.69 2.84 -4.16
CA ARG A 331 15.20 3.27 -5.48
C ARG A 331 13.77 3.81 -5.47
N VAL A 332 13.00 3.61 -4.40
CA VAL A 332 11.61 4.09 -4.29
C VAL A 332 11.56 5.25 -3.30
N LYS A 333 11.25 6.46 -3.80
CA LYS A 333 11.12 7.65 -2.95
C LYS A 333 9.65 7.97 -2.72
N ARG A 334 9.22 7.90 -1.46
CA ARG A 334 7.86 8.31 -1.02
C ARG A 334 7.76 9.82 -0.92
N ILE A 335 6.87 10.40 -1.71
CA ILE A 335 6.72 11.85 -1.82
C ILE A 335 5.69 12.34 -0.82
N GLY A 336 4.43 11.93 -0.97
CA GLY A 336 3.28 12.32 -0.16
C GLY A 336 2.07 11.47 -0.57
N SER A 337 0.85 11.94 -0.37
CA SER A 337 -0.33 11.26 -0.91
C SER A 337 -0.44 11.46 -2.43
N PHE A 338 -0.98 10.49 -3.16
CA PHE A 338 -1.26 10.66 -4.60
C PHE A 338 -2.58 11.38 -4.87
N LEU A 339 -3.24 11.89 -3.83
CA LEU A 339 -4.51 12.59 -3.89
C LEU A 339 -4.38 14.08 -3.51
N PRO A 340 -3.37 14.82 -4.01
CA PRO A 340 -3.31 16.22 -3.68
C PRO A 340 -4.47 16.96 -4.37
N PHE A 341 -5.26 17.69 -3.59
CA PHE A 341 -6.38 18.52 -4.07
C PHE A 341 -7.34 17.76 -5.01
N GLU A 342 -7.89 16.67 -4.48
CA GLU A 342 -9.04 15.82 -4.83
C GLU A 342 -9.74 15.91 -6.23
N ALA A 343 -9.90 17.08 -6.84
CA ALA A 343 -10.65 17.28 -8.10
C ALA A 343 -10.07 16.50 -9.30
N SER A 344 -8.75 16.43 -9.45
CA SER A 344 -8.10 15.81 -10.62
C SER A 344 -8.17 14.26 -10.61
N ASN A 345 -8.37 13.66 -9.43
CA ASN A 345 -8.39 12.21 -9.25
C ASN A 345 -9.79 11.64 -9.01
N ALA A 346 -10.76 12.50 -8.63
CA ALA A 346 -12.13 12.12 -8.32
C ALA A 346 -12.80 11.28 -9.42
N ASN A 347 -12.42 11.49 -10.69
CA ASN A 347 -13.03 10.85 -11.84
C ASN A 347 -12.29 9.63 -12.39
N ARG A 348 -11.17 9.21 -11.80
CA ARG A 348 -10.37 8.08 -12.31
C ARG A 348 -11.02 6.73 -11.99
N LYS A 349 -11.49 6.01 -13.03
CA LYS A 349 -12.09 4.65 -12.93
C LYS A 349 -11.27 3.69 -12.07
N ALA A 350 -9.94 3.68 -12.22
CA ALA A 350 -9.05 2.83 -11.42
C ALA A 350 -9.13 3.12 -9.91
N LEU A 351 -9.23 4.39 -9.52
CA LEU A 351 -9.35 4.78 -8.11
C LEU A 351 -10.76 4.52 -7.58
N LYS A 352 -11.79 4.84 -8.37
CA LYS A 352 -13.19 4.53 -8.04
C LYS A 352 -13.41 3.04 -7.83
N GLY A 353 -12.88 2.22 -8.74
CA GLY A 353 -12.93 0.76 -8.66
C GLY A 353 -12.18 0.18 -7.44
N ALA A 354 -11.15 0.88 -6.93
CA ALA A 354 -10.42 0.45 -5.73
C ALA A 354 -11.32 0.35 -4.49
N LEU A 355 -12.46 1.06 -4.49
CA LEU A 355 -13.49 0.89 -3.46
C LEU A 355 -13.91 -0.57 -3.32
N LEU A 356 -14.23 -1.25 -4.43
CA LEU A 356 -14.63 -2.65 -4.40
C LEU A 356 -13.48 -3.56 -3.95
N ALA A 357 -12.22 -3.21 -4.27
CA ALA A 357 -11.05 -3.94 -3.80
C ALA A 357 -10.88 -3.82 -2.26
N HIS A 358 -11.03 -2.62 -1.70
CA HIS A 358 -11.06 -2.40 -0.25
C HIS A 358 -12.18 -3.18 0.41
N HIS A 359 -13.39 -3.12 -0.16
CA HIS A 359 -14.50 -3.93 0.30
C HIS A 359 -14.16 -5.42 0.23
N PHE A 360 -13.60 -5.95 -0.85
CA PHE A 360 -13.30 -7.37 -1.00
C PHE A 360 -12.42 -7.92 0.15
N ILE A 361 -11.34 -7.22 0.51
CA ILE A 361 -10.49 -7.64 1.65
C ILE A 361 -11.02 -7.17 3.01
N GLY A 362 -12.08 -6.38 3.02
CA GLY A 362 -12.66 -5.82 4.24
C GLY A 362 -11.76 -4.77 4.89
N ASN A 363 -10.98 -4.01 4.10
CA ASN A 363 -10.12 -2.94 4.61
C ASN A 363 -10.98 -1.81 5.16
N TRP A 364 -10.77 -1.49 6.43
CA TRP A 364 -11.45 -0.41 7.11
C TRP A 364 -10.68 0.92 7.01
N ASP A 365 -9.35 0.89 6.92
CA ASP A 365 -8.52 2.10 6.90
C ASP A 365 -8.22 2.56 5.47
N THR A 366 -9.10 3.41 4.96
CA THR A 366 -9.08 3.93 3.59
C THR A 366 -8.73 5.41 3.55
N ARG A 367 -8.11 5.93 4.62
CA ARG A 367 -7.69 7.32 4.72
C ARG A 367 -6.71 7.68 3.62
N GLU A 368 -6.68 8.96 3.31
CA GLU A 368 -5.76 9.49 2.31
C GLU A 368 -4.28 9.30 2.71
N ALA A 369 -3.96 9.26 4.01
CA ALA A 369 -2.62 8.93 4.51
C ALA A 369 -2.12 7.54 4.04
N ASN A 370 -3.04 6.64 3.66
CA ASN A 370 -2.76 5.31 3.15
C ASN A 370 -2.70 5.25 1.61
N THR A 371 -2.65 6.41 0.97
CA THR A 371 -2.35 6.56 -0.45
C THR A 371 -1.00 7.25 -0.56
N LEU A 372 -0.07 6.70 -1.35
CA LEU A 372 1.30 7.23 -1.45
C LEU A 372 1.70 7.44 -2.89
N LEU A 373 2.08 8.66 -3.24
CA LEU A 373 2.82 8.95 -4.46
C LEU A 373 4.28 8.59 -4.25
N THR A 374 4.83 7.80 -5.16
CA THR A 374 6.23 7.39 -5.16
C THR A 374 6.88 7.63 -6.51
N THR A 375 8.19 7.89 -6.51
CA THR A 375 9.03 7.79 -7.71
C THR A 375 9.91 6.56 -7.60
N VAL A 376 9.98 5.77 -8.68
CA VAL A 376 10.80 4.56 -8.80
C VAL A 376 11.93 4.83 -9.77
N HIS A 377 13.17 4.83 -9.29
CA HIS A 377 14.35 4.97 -10.14
C HIS A 377 14.58 3.70 -10.95
N LEU A 378 14.56 3.79 -12.27
CA LEU A 378 14.76 2.69 -13.22
C LEU A 378 16.23 2.57 -13.66
N GLY A 379 17.06 3.58 -13.41
CA GLY A 379 18.47 3.65 -13.84
C GLY A 379 18.64 4.69 -14.95
N ASN A 380 19.86 5.17 -15.18
CA ASN A 380 20.17 6.17 -16.23
C ASN A 380 19.24 7.39 -16.18
N TYR A 381 19.01 7.94 -14.98
CA TYR A 381 18.10 9.07 -14.74
C TYR A 381 16.64 8.85 -15.15
N LYS A 382 16.25 7.61 -15.49
CA LYS A 382 14.85 7.26 -15.75
C LYS A 382 14.13 7.02 -14.44
N TYR A 383 12.97 7.65 -14.28
CA TYR A 383 12.08 7.45 -13.16
C TYR A 383 10.67 7.14 -13.66
N LYS A 384 9.90 6.46 -12.82
CA LYS A 384 8.48 6.20 -13.03
C LYS A 384 7.70 6.64 -11.81
N MET A 385 6.60 7.37 -11.99
CA MET A 385 5.66 7.58 -10.90
C MET A 385 4.82 6.33 -10.63
N SER A 386 4.56 6.08 -9.36
CA SER A 386 3.66 5.01 -8.93
C SER A 386 2.82 5.48 -7.75
N ALA A 387 1.51 5.31 -7.87
CA ALA A 387 0.54 5.52 -6.83
C ALA A 387 0.30 4.19 -6.10
N VAL A 388 0.68 4.17 -4.83
CA VAL A 388 0.75 3.00 -3.98
C VAL A 388 -0.37 3.04 -2.96
N PHE A 389 -1.15 1.96 -2.88
CA PHE A 389 -2.02 1.72 -1.73
C PHE A 389 -1.19 1.09 -0.61
N SER A 390 -1.03 1.82 0.49
CA SER A 390 -0.20 1.42 1.63
C SER A 390 -1.05 0.98 2.82
N ASP A 391 -0.40 0.34 3.79
CA ASP A 391 -0.97 0.00 5.10
C ASP A 391 -2.32 -0.75 5.02
N LEU A 392 -2.32 -1.85 4.24
CA LEU A 392 -3.51 -2.68 4.03
C LEU A 392 -3.74 -3.67 5.19
N GLY A 393 -2.95 -3.55 6.27
CA GLY A 393 -3.03 -4.36 7.47
C GLY A 393 -4.33 -4.19 8.25
N THR A 394 -4.99 -3.05 8.13
CA THR A 394 -6.29 -2.79 8.76
C THR A 394 -7.46 -3.41 7.98
N SER A 395 -7.37 -4.72 7.71
CA SER A 395 -8.32 -5.48 6.91
C SER A 395 -8.62 -6.85 7.51
N LEU A 396 -9.43 -7.64 6.79
CA LEU A 396 -9.67 -9.06 7.08
C LEU A 396 -10.28 -9.34 8.45
N GLY A 397 -11.25 -8.52 8.85
CA GLY A 397 -11.97 -8.69 10.11
C GLY A 397 -11.50 -7.68 11.14
N VAL A 398 -12.26 -6.60 11.25
CA VAL A 398 -11.92 -5.43 12.06
C VAL A 398 -12.98 -5.25 13.14
N SER A 399 -12.56 -5.25 14.39
CA SER A 399 -13.38 -4.89 15.54
C SER A 399 -12.98 -3.51 16.03
N ILE A 400 -13.98 -2.65 16.23
CA ILE A 400 -13.79 -1.27 16.65
C ILE A 400 -14.75 -1.03 17.80
N ASN A 401 -14.20 -0.65 18.93
CA ASN A 401 -15.00 -0.14 20.03
C ASN A 401 -15.13 1.38 19.88
N PRO A 402 -16.35 1.94 19.82
CA PRO A 402 -16.52 3.39 19.69
C PRO A 402 -16.30 4.13 21.02
N PHE A 403 -16.42 3.46 22.17
CA PHE A 403 -16.32 4.06 23.51
C PHE A 403 -14.91 3.95 24.07
N ASN A 404 -14.33 2.76 24.00
CA ASN A 404 -12.95 2.54 24.38
C ASN A 404 -12.12 2.65 23.10
N ARG A 405 -10.99 3.38 23.09
CA ARG A 405 -10.10 3.59 21.92
C ARG A 405 -9.44 2.31 21.38
N ASP A 406 -10.06 1.16 21.66
CA ASP A 406 -9.65 -0.19 21.37
C ASP A 406 -10.03 -0.59 19.95
N PHE A 407 -9.06 -1.20 19.30
CA PHE A 407 -9.07 -1.45 17.87
C PHE A 407 -8.26 -2.71 17.59
N LYS A 408 -8.86 -3.64 16.84
CA LYS A 408 -8.22 -4.89 16.47
C LYS A 408 -8.57 -5.35 15.06
N VAL A 409 -7.59 -5.94 14.39
CA VAL A 409 -7.70 -6.46 13.02
C VAL A 409 -7.39 -7.95 12.97
N GLY A 410 -7.54 -8.58 11.80
CA GLY A 410 -7.26 -10.00 11.63
C GLY A 410 -8.18 -10.94 12.40
N LEU A 411 -9.36 -10.46 12.82
CA LEU A 411 -10.37 -11.23 13.53
C LEU A 411 -11.25 -11.98 12.52
N VAL A 412 -10.91 -13.24 12.27
CA VAL A 412 -11.56 -14.04 11.22
C VAL A 412 -13.08 -14.11 11.35
N ASN A 413 -13.60 -14.11 12.59
CA ASN A 413 -15.04 -14.10 12.85
C ASN A 413 -15.72 -12.78 12.45
N GLU A 414 -15.02 -11.65 12.58
CA GLU A 414 -15.52 -10.31 12.21
C GLU A 414 -15.49 -10.04 10.71
N LEU A 415 -14.78 -10.86 9.92
CA LEU A 415 -14.86 -10.78 8.45
C LEU A 415 -16.19 -11.40 7.97
N PRO A 416 -17.12 -10.62 7.36
CA PRO A 416 -18.40 -11.18 6.95
C PRO A 416 -18.25 -12.09 5.72
N TRP A 417 -19.13 -13.08 5.61
CA TRP A 417 -19.20 -14.01 4.48
C TRP A 417 -19.55 -13.35 3.15
N GLU A 418 -20.28 -12.24 3.19
CA GLU A 418 -20.75 -11.51 2.01
C GLU A 418 -20.40 -10.03 2.15
N VAL A 419 -20.06 -9.40 1.03
CA VAL A 419 -19.59 -8.00 1.01
C VAL A 419 -20.40 -7.11 0.09
N VAL A 420 -21.03 -7.68 -0.94
CA VAL A 420 -21.87 -6.95 -1.86
C VAL A 420 -23.20 -7.69 -2.04
N LYS A 421 -24.29 -6.93 -2.10
CA LYS A 421 -25.64 -7.45 -2.34
C LYS A 421 -26.31 -6.65 -3.46
N ARG A 422 -27.02 -7.35 -4.35
CA ARG A 422 -28.00 -6.71 -5.25
C ARG A 422 -29.32 -6.56 -4.50
N LYS A 423 -29.86 -5.34 -4.45
CA LYS A 423 -31.16 -5.03 -3.85
C LYS A 423 -31.95 -4.13 -4.81
N LYS A 424 -33.06 -4.65 -5.36
CA LYS A 424 -33.82 -3.97 -6.43
C LYS A 424 -32.86 -3.57 -7.57
N ASN A 425 -32.90 -2.31 -8.00
CA ASN A 425 -32.00 -1.73 -9.00
C ASN A 425 -30.69 -1.17 -8.42
N LYS A 426 -30.20 -1.68 -7.28
CA LYS A 426 -28.98 -1.17 -6.64
C LYS A 426 -27.99 -2.26 -6.26
N ILE A 427 -26.71 -1.93 -6.35
CA ILE A 427 -25.60 -2.66 -5.73
C ILE A 427 -25.29 -2.01 -4.38
N VAL A 428 -25.23 -2.81 -3.32
CA VAL A 428 -25.01 -2.34 -1.94
C VAL A 428 -23.75 -2.99 -1.37
N CYS A 429 -22.74 -2.17 -1.05
CA CYS A 429 -21.53 -2.60 -0.38
C CYS A 429 -21.74 -2.56 1.15
N THR A 430 -21.42 -3.66 1.85
CA THR A 430 -21.80 -3.84 3.27
C THR A 430 -20.65 -3.63 4.26
N ASN A 431 -19.40 -3.58 3.80
CA ASN A 431 -18.25 -3.35 4.68
C ASN A 431 -18.22 -1.89 5.17
N ARG A 432 -17.65 -1.66 6.36
CA ARG A 432 -17.40 -0.31 6.85
C ARG A 432 -16.02 0.16 6.39
N ILE A 433 -15.87 1.46 6.13
CA ILE A 433 -14.58 2.12 5.93
C ILE A 433 -14.54 3.43 6.74
N ASN A 434 -13.35 3.89 7.11
CA ASN A 434 -13.16 5.07 7.95
C ASN A 434 -12.91 6.38 7.19
N ALA A 435 -12.81 6.34 5.86
CA ALA A 435 -12.68 7.54 5.05
C ALA A 435 -13.38 7.38 3.71
N MET A 436 -14.30 8.28 3.43
CA MET A 436 -15.06 8.32 2.18
C MET A 436 -14.45 9.34 1.24
N LEU A 437 -13.30 8.99 0.66
CA LEU A 437 -12.59 9.84 -0.30
C LEU A 437 -13.48 10.17 -1.52
N PRO A 438 -13.31 11.32 -2.19
CA PRO A 438 -14.23 11.77 -3.23
C PRO A 438 -14.41 10.79 -4.38
N PHE A 439 -13.35 10.11 -4.83
CA PHE A 439 -13.48 9.08 -5.88
C PHE A 439 -14.26 7.85 -5.39
N TYR A 440 -14.30 7.54 -4.09
CA TYR A 440 -15.20 6.50 -3.57
C TYR A 440 -16.66 6.96 -3.59
N LYS A 441 -16.91 8.23 -3.26
CA LYS A 441 -18.25 8.84 -3.34
C LYS A 441 -18.73 8.95 -4.79
N ASN A 442 -17.82 9.24 -5.72
CA ASN A 442 -18.09 9.41 -7.16
C ASN A 442 -18.00 8.11 -7.97
N ALA A 443 -17.80 6.97 -7.30
CA ALA A 443 -17.88 5.66 -7.93
C ALA A 443 -19.29 5.43 -8.49
N ASN A 444 -19.38 4.78 -9.63
CA ASN A 444 -20.64 4.35 -10.23
C ASN A 444 -20.65 2.83 -10.45
N TYR A 445 -21.75 2.31 -11.00
CA TYR A 445 -21.89 0.88 -11.27
C TYR A 445 -20.78 0.35 -12.18
N ASP A 446 -20.39 1.09 -13.22
CA ASP A 446 -19.43 0.65 -14.24
C ASP A 446 -18.01 0.55 -13.66
N ASP A 447 -17.64 1.47 -12.77
CA ASP A 447 -16.36 1.43 -12.04
C ASP A 447 -16.24 0.15 -11.21
N LEU A 448 -17.31 -0.19 -10.49
CA LEU A 448 -17.35 -1.36 -9.62
C LEU A 448 -17.50 -2.66 -10.42
N LEU A 449 -18.28 -2.66 -11.52
CA LEU A 449 -18.38 -3.80 -12.43
C LEU A 449 -17.03 -4.12 -13.06
N TRP A 450 -16.25 -3.09 -13.44
CA TRP A 450 -14.89 -3.27 -13.93
C TRP A 450 -14.00 -3.97 -12.89
N MET A 451 -14.03 -3.54 -11.63
CA MET A 451 -13.27 -4.19 -10.57
C MET A 451 -13.81 -5.60 -10.26
N ALA A 452 -15.12 -5.81 -10.31
CA ALA A 452 -15.73 -7.12 -10.10
C ALA A 452 -15.23 -8.14 -11.13
N ASN A 453 -15.07 -7.74 -12.40
CA ASN A 453 -14.46 -8.55 -13.45
C ASN A 453 -12.97 -8.86 -13.19
N LYS A 454 -12.23 -7.97 -12.52
CA LYS A 454 -10.83 -8.26 -12.10
C LYS A 454 -10.81 -9.28 -10.97
N ILE A 455 -11.68 -9.11 -9.98
CA ILE A 455 -11.85 -10.06 -8.87
C ILE A 455 -12.28 -11.44 -9.37
N ALA A 456 -13.11 -11.50 -10.43
CA ALA A 456 -13.52 -12.75 -11.07
C ALA A 456 -12.34 -13.60 -11.58
N LYS A 457 -11.20 -12.99 -11.90
CA LYS A 457 -10.02 -13.73 -12.38
C LYS A 457 -9.25 -14.44 -11.27
N ILE A 458 -9.49 -14.10 -10.01
CA ILE A 458 -8.84 -14.76 -8.86
C ILE A 458 -9.52 -16.12 -8.66
N ASP A 459 -8.91 -17.19 -9.15
CA ASP A 459 -9.35 -18.57 -8.94
C ASP A 459 -8.95 -19.12 -7.55
N ALA A 460 -9.39 -20.35 -7.25
CA ALA A 460 -9.10 -21.03 -6.00
C ALA A 460 -7.60 -21.22 -5.76
N TYR A 461 -6.84 -21.54 -6.81
CA TYR A 461 -5.40 -21.79 -6.73
C TYR A 461 -4.64 -20.52 -6.33
N ASN A 462 -4.88 -19.41 -7.03
CA ASN A 462 -4.28 -18.12 -6.75
C ASN A 462 -4.66 -17.62 -5.36
N LEU A 463 -5.93 -17.74 -4.96
CA LEU A 463 -6.39 -17.35 -3.62
C LEU A 463 -5.65 -18.12 -2.52
N ARG A 464 -5.57 -19.45 -2.63
CA ARG A 464 -4.83 -20.29 -1.66
C ARG A 464 -3.34 -19.93 -1.61
N LYS A 465 -2.71 -19.67 -2.75
CA LYS A 465 -1.29 -19.26 -2.79
C LYS A 465 -1.07 -17.90 -2.12
N MET A 466 -1.97 -16.94 -2.29
CA MET A 466 -1.89 -15.64 -1.61
C MET A 466 -2.09 -15.79 -0.08
N ILE A 467 -3.10 -16.55 0.35
CA ILE A 467 -3.35 -16.83 1.78
C ILE A 467 -2.16 -17.55 2.43
N LYS A 468 -1.58 -18.55 1.75
CA LYS A 468 -0.40 -19.27 2.25
C LYS A 468 0.78 -18.34 2.56
N LYS A 469 0.93 -17.26 1.78
CA LYS A 469 2.02 -16.28 2.01
C LYS A 469 1.81 -15.39 3.21
N ALA A 470 0.59 -15.28 3.74
CA ALA A 470 0.33 -14.59 5.00
C ALA A 470 0.74 -15.41 6.22
N HIS A 471 0.98 -16.72 6.10
CA HIS A 471 1.44 -17.58 7.19
C HIS A 471 0.52 -17.60 8.42
N TRP A 472 -0.80 -17.45 8.24
CA TRP A 472 -1.74 -17.84 9.29
C TRP A 472 -1.62 -19.33 9.62
N PRO A 473 -1.94 -19.74 10.84
CA PRO A 473 -2.15 -21.14 11.17
C PRO A 473 -3.17 -21.80 10.26
N TYR A 474 -3.04 -23.12 10.08
CA TYR A 474 -3.85 -23.86 9.12
C TYR A 474 -5.36 -23.66 9.30
N PRO A 475 -5.97 -23.81 10.49
CA PRO A 475 -7.42 -23.63 10.65
C PRO A 475 -7.88 -22.21 10.28
N ILE A 476 -7.08 -21.20 10.65
CA ILE A 476 -7.35 -19.79 10.35
C ILE A 476 -7.25 -19.51 8.86
N ALA A 477 -6.22 -20.03 8.19
CA ALA A 477 -6.00 -19.89 6.76
C ALA A 477 -7.13 -20.54 5.94
N VAL A 478 -7.60 -21.72 6.34
CA VAL A 478 -8.74 -22.40 5.69
C VAL A 478 -10.03 -21.61 5.88
N LEU A 479 -10.30 -21.09 7.08
CA LEU A 479 -11.48 -20.28 7.32
C LEU A 479 -11.46 -18.97 6.51
N TYR A 480 -10.32 -18.28 6.43
CA TYR A 480 -10.16 -17.12 5.55
C TYR A 480 -10.37 -17.45 4.08
N PHE A 481 -9.90 -18.61 3.62
CA PHE A 481 -10.14 -19.08 2.26
C PHE A 481 -11.64 -19.17 1.96
N HIS A 482 -12.41 -19.86 2.82
CA HIS A 482 -13.85 -19.98 2.65
C HIS A 482 -14.57 -18.63 2.67
N LYS A 483 -14.19 -17.73 3.60
CA LYS A 483 -14.78 -16.39 3.68
C LYS A 483 -14.47 -15.55 2.45
N LEU A 484 -13.23 -15.53 1.98
CA LEU A 484 -12.85 -14.76 0.78
C LEU A 484 -13.47 -15.33 -0.50
N ALA A 485 -13.57 -16.65 -0.62
CA ALA A 485 -14.28 -17.31 -1.70
C ALA A 485 -15.77 -16.94 -1.71
N SER A 486 -16.44 -16.98 -0.57
CA SER A 486 -17.83 -16.53 -0.41
C SER A 486 -18.00 -15.04 -0.75
N ARG A 487 -17.08 -14.18 -0.31
CA ARG A 487 -17.10 -12.75 -0.63
C ARG A 487 -16.97 -12.51 -2.12
N ARG A 488 -16.02 -13.18 -2.79
CA ARG A 488 -15.87 -13.16 -4.25
C ARG A 488 -17.17 -13.58 -4.93
N ALA A 489 -17.74 -14.72 -4.54
CA ALA A 489 -19.02 -15.19 -5.09
C ALA A 489 -20.16 -14.17 -4.88
N SER A 490 -20.23 -13.51 -3.72
CA SER A 490 -21.23 -12.47 -3.45
C SER A 490 -21.08 -11.25 -4.38
N ILE A 491 -19.85 -10.88 -4.72
CA ILE A 491 -19.56 -9.81 -5.69
C ILE A 491 -20.04 -10.24 -7.07
N LEU A 492 -19.61 -11.40 -7.57
CA LEU A 492 -19.99 -11.87 -8.91
C LEU A 492 -21.50 -12.02 -9.06
N LYS A 493 -22.16 -12.61 -8.06
CA LYS A 493 -23.62 -12.72 -8.00
C LYS A 493 -24.31 -11.36 -8.05
N ALA A 494 -23.83 -10.36 -7.29
CA ALA A 494 -24.45 -9.05 -7.26
C ALA A 494 -24.36 -8.32 -8.63
N PHE A 495 -23.27 -8.50 -9.36
CA PHE A 495 -23.05 -7.92 -10.67
C PHE A 495 -23.54 -8.78 -11.84
N ASN A 496 -24.18 -9.93 -11.58
CA ASN A 496 -24.57 -10.91 -12.60
C ASN A 496 -23.40 -11.35 -13.50
N ILE A 497 -22.21 -11.51 -12.93
CA ILE A 497 -21.04 -12.03 -13.66
C ILE A 497 -21.07 -13.55 -13.58
N THR A 498 -21.11 -14.21 -14.73
CA THR A 498 -20.88 -15.66 -14.82
C THR A 498 -19.47 -15.97 -14.38
N ASP A 499 -19.32 -16.80 -13.35
CA ASP A 499 -18.03 -17.13 -12.78
C ASP A 499 -17.29 -18.13 -13.68
N PRO A 500 -16.16 -17.74 -14.32
CA PRO A 500 -15.39 -18.67 -15.14
C PRO A 500 -14.66 -19.73 -14.31
N HIS A 501 -14.46 -19.47 -13.01
CA HIS A 501 -13.72 -20.34 -12.10
C HIS A 501 -14.40 -20.38 -10.72
N PRO A 502 -15.57 -21.04 -10.60
CA PRO A 502 -16.27 -21.17 -9.33
C PRO A 502 -15.34 -21.70 -8.23
N ILE A 503 -15.31 -21.00 -7.10
CA ILE A 503 -14.54 -21.44 -5.92
C ILE A 503 -15.51 -22.03 -4.91
N PRO A 504 -15.45 -23.35 -4.64
CA PRO A 504 -16.26 -23.95 -3.59
C PRO A 504 -15.92 -23.34 -2.23
N PHE A 505 -16.96 -23.04 -1.45
CA PHE A 505 -16.81 -22.63 -0.06
C PHE A 505 -17.92 -23.21 0.80
N ASP A 506 -17.62 -23.43 2.08
CA ASP A 506 -18.57 -23.92 3.05
C ASP A 506 -18.70 -22.91 4.20
N LYS A 507 -19.91 -22.35 4.35
CA LYS A 507 -20.24 -21.42 5.44
C LYS A 507 -20.37 -22.11 6.80
N LYS A 508 -20.51 -23.44 6.80
CA LYS A 508 -20.65 -24.30 7.98
C LYS A 508 -19.41 -25.18 8.21
N VAL A 509 -18.27 -24.83 7.63
CA VAL A 509 -17.04 -25.62 7.73
C VAL A 509 -16.69 -25.89 9.20
N ASN A 510 -16.38 -27.15 9.50
CA ASN A 510 -15.82 -27.59 10.77
C ASN A 510 -14.36 -28.00 10.53
N ILE A 511 -13.46 -27.63 11.43
CA ILE A 511 -12.03 -27.95 11.32
C ILE A 511 -11.55 -28.51 12.65
N VAL A 512 -11.17 -29.78 12.63
CA VAL A 512 -10.48 -30.45 13.74
C VAL A 512 -8.97 -30.39 13.47
N TYR A 513 -8.20 -29.97 14.48
CA TYR A 513 -6.75 -29.92 14.41
C TYR A 513 -6.16 -30.46 15.71
N LYS A 514 -5.30 -31.48 15.61
CA LYS A 514 -4.78 -32.23 16.78
C LYS A 514 -5.91 -32.63 17.74
N GLU A 515 -6.94 -33.27 17.19
CA GLU A 515 -8.13 -33.77 17.94
C GLU A 515 -9.02 -32.70 18.59
N VAL A 516 -8.69 -31.42 18.45
CA VAL A 516 -9.49 -30.31 18.97
C VAL A 516 -10.30 -29.68 17.84
N GLU A 517 -11.62 -29.51 18.04
CA GLU A 517 -12.47 -28.71 17.14
C GLU A 517 -12.10 -27.22 17.29
N VAL A 518 -11.40 -26.67 16.31
CA VAL A 518 -10.92 -25.28 16.33
C VAL A 518 -11.93 -24.35 15.66
N VAL A 519 -12.56 -24.82 14.57
CA VAL A 519 -13.60 -24.09 13.85
C VAL A 519 -14.87 -24.92 13.85
N LYS A 520 -15.98 -24.31 14.23
CA LYS A 520 -17.32 -24.91 14.24
C LYS A 520 -18.30 -24.03 13.49
N ASN A 521 -19.06 -24.59 12.56
CA ASN A 521 -20.06 -23.89 11.76
C ASN A 521 -19.52 -22.58 11.13
N GLY A 522 -18.27 -22.62 10.63
CA GLY A 522 -17.63 -21.46 10.01
C GLY A 522 -17.25 -20.34 10.98
N GLN A 523 -17.15 -20.63 12.27
CA GLN A 523 -16.67 -19.73 13.31
C GLN A 523 -15.47 -20.34 14.01
N LEU A 524 -14.42 -19.54 14.20
CA LEU A 524 -13.34 -19.89 15.11
C LEU A 524 -13.89 -19.90 16.54
N ILE A 525 -13.68 -20.98 17.28
CA ILE A 525 -14.21 -21.14 18.65
C ILE A 525 -13.12 -21.17 19.73
N ILE A 526 -11.86 -21.44 19.35
CA ILE A 526 -10.70 -21.46 20.26
C ILE A 526 -9.58 -20.58 19.68
N ASP A 527 -8.87 -19.88 20.55
CA ASP A 527 -7.70 -19.10 20.15
C ASP A 527 -6.51 -20.03 19.91
N TYR A 528 -6.12 -20.13 18.65
CA TYR A 528 -5.22 -21.18 18.19
C TYR A 528 -3.78 -20.96 18.69
N GLU A 529 -3.23 -21.92 19.45
CA GLU A 529 -1.83 -21.96 19.92
C GLU A 529 -1.32 -20.59 20.41
N LYS A 530 -1.99 -19.98 21.40
CA LYS A 530 -1.76 -18.58 21.85
C LYS A 530 -0.30 -18.24 22.16
N LYS A 531 0.51 -19.18 22.65
CA LYS A 531 1.97 -18.99 22.86
C LYS A 531 2.72 -18.70 21.56
N GLU A 532 2.29 -19.30 20.46
CA GLU A 532 2.89 -19.11 19.12
C GLU A 532 2.17 -18.03 18.31
N ASN A 533 0.97 -17.64 18.74
CA ASN A 533 0.08 -16.67 18.10
C ASN A 533 -0.37 -15.61 19.11
N PRO A 534 0.56 -14.84 19.71
CA PRO A 534 0.25 -13.84 20.73
C PRO A 534 -0.70 -12.75 20.23
N GLU A 535 -0.78 -12.54 18.91
CA GLU A 535 -1.73 -11.62 18.28
C GLU A 535 -3.19 -11.97 18.56
N SER A 536 -3.53 -13.25 18.80
CA SER A 536 -4.88 -13.77 19.03
C SER A 536 -5.88 -13.50 17.90
N PHE A 537 -6.68 -14.50 17.54
CA PHE A 537 -7.68 -14.38 16.46
C PHE A 537 -9.13 -14.26 16.95
N LEU A 538 -9.34 -14.36 18.27
CA LEU A 538 -10.66 -14.23 18.92
C LEU A 538 -10.77 -13.04 19.86
N ASN A 539 -9.69 -12.73 20.59
CA ASN A 539 -9.72 -11.63 21.54
C ASN A 539 -9.94 -10.32 20.79
N LYS A 540 -10.99 -9.58 21.11
CA LYS A 540 -11.31 -8.28 20.47
C LYS A 540 -10.50 -7.13 21.06
N LYS A 541 -9.90 -7.32 22.23
CA LYS A 541 -8.95 -6.37 22.81
C LYS A 541 -7.70 -6.34 21.94
N GLY A 542 -7.47 -5.21 21.30
CA GLY A 542 -6.31 -4.95 20.49
C GLY A 542 -5.46 -3.86 21.09
N ARG A 543 -5.25 -2.80 20.34
CA ARG A 543 -4.35 -1.70 20.68
C ARG A 543 -5.09 -0.40 20.82
N LEU A 544 -4.57 0.47 21.66
CA LEU A 544 -5.03 1.83 21.74
C LEU A 544 -4.71 2.53 20.42
N ARG A 545 -5.73 3.15 19.84
CA ARG A 545 -5.55 4.03 18.70
C ARG A 545 -4.70 5.23 19.12
N ASN A 546 -3.41 5.26 18.73
CA ASN A 546 -2.52 6.42 18.79
C ASN A 546 -2.95 7.59 17.86
N TYR A 547 -4.25 7.75 17.62
CA TYR A 547 -4.79 8.94 16.96
C TYR A 547 -4.89 10.12 17.94
N GLY A 548 -3.95 10.24 18.89
CA GLY A 548 -3.82 11.30 19.90
C GLY A 548 -4.23 10.84 21.30
N ASN A 549 -3.33 11.06 22.28
CA ASN A 549 -3.72 11.21 23.68
C ASN A 549 -4.66 12.41 23.79
#